data_AF-A0A425WL53-F1
#
_entry.id   AF-A0A425WL53-F1
#
_cell.length_a   1.000
_cell.length_b   1.000
_cell.length_c   1.000
_cell.angle_alpha   90.00
_cell.angle_beta   90.00
_cell.angle_gamma   90.00
#
_symmetry.space_group_name_H-M   'P 1'
#
loop_
_entity.id
_entity.type
_entity.pdbx_description
1 polymer ?
#
loop_
_entity_poly.entity_id
_entity_poly.type
_entity_poly.pdbx_seq_one_letter_code
_entity_poly.pdbx_strand_id
1 'polypeptide(L)'
;MRHRSSITFLVIATIERTSEVKSRLVVTSLATAVLCTIWMLLGPAAGLIGWAGFVGCTSYFAYPKSGPKALPMILCCVLCGSAFAFISLFVGGLFPDPRVSQAVSLVMTCVTTYFMCADAHFKYLSYVPGTFFGSFSTFAAGGNPMIIPSLVIGVLLGLACDMCGQKLADSICK
;
A
#
# COMPACT_ATOMS: atom_id res chain seq x y z
N MET A 1 -40.64 -18.69 -26.48
CA MET A 1 -39.40 -19.51 -26.38
C MET A 1 -38.08 -18.71 -26.48
N ARG A 2 -38.08 -17.39 -26.81
CA ARG A 2 -36.84 -16.58 -26.93
C ARG A 2 -36.22 -16.12 -25.59
N HIS A 3 -37.00 -16.12 -24.51
CA HIS A 3 -36.59 -15.56 -23.20
C HIS A 3 -35.76 -16.54 -22.33
N ARG A 4 -35.88 -17.86 -22.52
CA ARG A 4 -35.06 -18.87 -21.80
C ARG A 4 -33.60 -18.91 -22.27
N SER A 5 -33.34 -18.54 -23.52
CA SER A 5 -31.99 -18.50 -24.10
C SER A 5 -31.15 -17.35 -23.52
N SER A 6 -31.75 -16.18 -23.29
CA SER A 6 -31.03 -15.00 -22.78
C SER A 6 -30.54 -15.16 -21.33
N ILE A 7 -31.36 -15.74 -20.44
CA ILE A 7 -30.97 -15.98 -19.05
C ILE A 7 -29.87 -17.05 -18.96
N THR A 8 -29.99 -18.12 -19.74
CA THR A 8 -28.97 -19.19 -19.77
C THR A 8 -27.64 -18.65 -20.28
N PHE A 9 -27.65 -17.81 -21.32
CA PHE A 9 -26.44 -17.16 -21.84
C PHE A 9 -25.80 -16.22 -20.82
N LEU A 10 -26.60 -15.43 -20.10
CA LEU A 10 -26.11 -14.51 -19.06
C LEU A 10 -25.50 -15.27 -17.87
N VAL A 11 -26.11 -16.40 -17.47
CA VAL A 11 -25.59 -17.26 -16.41
C VAL A 11 -24.27 -17.91 -16.84
N ILE A 12 -24.19 -18.46 -18.06
CA ILE A 12 -22.94 -19.05 -18.59
C ILE A 12 -21.84 -17.99 -18.69
N ALA A 13 -22.13 -16.81 -19.25
CA ALA A 13 -21.16 -15.72 -19.36
C ALA A 13 -20.69 -15.22 -17.98
N THR A 14 -21.56 -15.26 -16.96
CA THR A 14 -21.18 -14.92 -15.57
C THR A 14 -20.29 -16.00 -14.95
N ILE A 15 -20.57 -17.29 -15.22
CA ILE A 15 -19.76 -18.41 -14.75
C ILE A 15 -18.37 -18.39 -15.41
N GLU A 16 -18.30 -18.20 -16.73
CA GLU A 16 -17.03 -18.07 -17.47
C GLU A 16 -16.23 -16.84 -17.01
N ARG A 17 -16.90 -15.70 -16.78
CA ARG A 17 -16.24 -14.52 -16.24
C ARG A 17 -15.70 -14.75 -14.82
N THR A 18 -16.43 -15.47 -13.97
CA THR A 18 -15.98 -15.74 -12.59
C THR A 18 -14.84 -16.77 -12.53
N SER A 19 -14.80 -17.76 -13.43
CA SER A 19 -13.69 -18.70 -13.53
C SER A 19 -12.42 -18.05 -14.08
N GLU A 20 -12.56 -17.16 -15.07
CA GLU A 20 -11.45 -16.38 -15.63
C GLU A 20 -10.86 -15.43 -14.58
N VAL A 21 -11.69 -14.65 -13.89
CA VAL A 21 -11.25 -13.77 -12.78
C VAL A 21 -10.51 -14.55 -11.69
N LYS A 22 -11.02 -15.72 -11.30
CA LYS A 22 -10.36 -16.57 -10.30
C LYS A 22 -8.97 -17.03 -10.78
N SER A 23 -8.87 -17.46 -12.04
CA SER A 23 -7.62 -17.94 -12.64
C SER A 23 -6.57 -16.83 -12.72
N ARG A 24 -6.98 -15.64 -13.16
CA ARG A 24 -6.09 -14.46 -13.17
C ARG A 24 -5.57 -14.09 -11.79
N LEU A 25 -6.41 -14.14 -10.76
CA LEU A 25 -6.03 -13.81 -9.39
C LEU A 25 -4.97 -14.78 -8.83
N VAL A 26 -5.07 -16.06 -9.15
CA VAL A 26 -4.08 -17.07 -8.75
C VAL A 26 -2.73 -16.79 -9.41
N VAL A 27 -2.73 -16.45 -10.71
CA VAL A 27 -1.49 -16.14 -11.43
C VAL A 27 -0.83 -14.86 -10.91
N THR A 28 -1.61 -13.80 -10.67
CA THR A 28 -1.08 -12.52 -10.16
C THR A 28 -0.57 -12.64 -8.71
N SER A 29 -1.26 -13.41 -7.86
CA SER A 29 -0.81 -13.65 -6.48
C SER A 29 0.47 -14.47 -6.42
N LEU A 30 0.66 -15.46 -7.31
CA LEU A 30 1.91 -16.21 -7.42
C LEU A 30 3.07 -15.30 -7.84
N ALA A 31 2.88 -14.46 -8.87
CA ALA A 31 3.90 -13.50 -9.31
C ALA A 31 4.27 -12.53 -8.18
N THR A 32 3.28 -12.04 -7.44
CA THR A 32 3.47 -11.16 -6.28
C THR A 32 4.25 -11.87 -5.18
N ALA A 33 3.90 -13.11 -4.83
CA ALA A 33 4.60 -13.88 -3.80
C ALA A 33 6.09 -14.08 -4.14
N VAL A 34 6.42 -14.40 -5.40
CA VAL A 34 7.81 -14.56 -5.85
C VAL A 34 8.59 -13.24 -5.74
N LEU A 35 8.05 -12.15 -6.29
CA LEU A 35 8.71 -10.84 -6.28
C LEU A 35 8.88 -10.28 -4.85
N CYS A 36 7.87 -10.45 -4.00
CA CYS A 36 7.93 -10.09 -2.60
C CYS A 36 8.94 -10.94 -1.80
N THR A 37 9.09 -12.22 -2.14
CA THR A 37 10.13 -13.09 -1.54
C THR A 37 11.53 -12.62 -1.94
N ILE A 38 11.73 -12.29 -3.22
CA ILE A 38 12.99 -11.72 -3.71
C ILE A 38 13.31 -10.41 -2.97
N TRP A 39 12.31 -9.56 -2.75
CA TRP A 39 12.46 -8.34 -1.96
C TRP A 39 12.90 -8.61 -0.51
N MET A 40 12.33 -9.61 0.15
CA MET A 40 12.72 -9.95 1.53
C MET A 40 14.15 -10.48 1.65
N LEU A 41 14.74 -10.94 0.55
CA LEU A 41 16.17 -11.29 0.48
C LEU A 41 17.04 -10.06 0.17
N LEU A 42 16.67 -9.27 -0.83
CA LEU A 42 17.50 -8.19 -1.36
C LEU A 42 17.40 -6.88 -0.57
N GLY A 43 16.20 -6.51 -0.11
CA GLY A 43 15.94 -5.26 0.61
C GLY A 43 16.78 -5.16 1.90
N PRO A 44 16.65 -6.12 2.83
CA PRO A 44 17.47 -6.15 4.04
C PRO A 44 18.97 -6.22 3.76
N ALA A 45 19.39 -6.95 2.71
CA ALA A 45 20.79 -7.02 2.30
C ALA A 45 21.35 -5.68 1.81
N ALA A 46 20.51 -4.82 1.24
CA ALA A 46 20.85 -3.46 0.83
C ALA A 46 20.74 -2.43 1.97
N GLY A 47 20.46 -2.85 3.21
CA GLY A 47 20.29 -1.97 4.37
C GLY A 47 18.90 -1.31 4.47
N LEU A 48 17.92 -1.77 3.68
CA LEU A 48 16.55 -1.28 3.72
C LEU A 48 15.71 -2.09 4.71
N ILE A 49 14.61 -1.49 5.18
CA ILE A 49 13.68 -2.16 6.09
C ILE A 49 12.75 -3.05 5.24
N GLY A 50 13.01 -4.36 5.23
CA GLY A 50 12.27 -5.32 4.41
C GLY A 50 10.74 -5.21 4.54
N TRP A 51 10.24 -5.19 5.78
CA TRP A 51 8.82 -5.04 6.08
C TRP A 51 8.23 -3.68 5.63
N ALA A 52 9.03 -2.61 5.63
CA ALA A 52 8.59 -1.32 5.14
C ALA A 52 8.37 -1.33 3.62
N GLY A 53 9.24 -2.02 2.87
CA GLY A 53 8.98 -2.25 1.45
C GLY A 53 7.73 -3.09 1.19
N PHE A 54 7.44 -4.05 2.07
CA PHE A 54 6.17 -4.80 2.02
C PHE A 54 4.95 -3.91 2.28
N VAL A 55 5.05 -2.98 3.22
CA VAL A 55 4.00 -1.96 3.46
C VAL A 55 3.82 -1.07 2.22
N GLY A 56 4.91 -0.66 1.57
CA GLY A 56 4.85 0.07 0.30
C GLY A 56 4.17 -0.73 -0.82
N CYS A 57 4.48 -2.02 -0.94
CA CYS A 57 3.83 -2.91 -1.91
C CYS A 57 2.32 -3.06 -1.60
N THR A 58 1.99 -3.19 -0.32
CA THR A 58 0.60 -3.31 0.16
C THR A 58 -0.20 -2.03 -0.10
N SER A 59 0.40 -0.85 0.09
CA SER A 59 -0.26 0.42 -0.18
C SER A 59 -0.56 0.63 -1.66
N TYR A 60 0.25 0.04 -2.55
CA TYR A 60 -0.05 -0.01 -3.97
C TYR A 60 -1.32 -0.83 -4.27
N PHE A 61 -1.39 -2.06 -3.76
CA PHE A 61 -2.56 -2.94 -3.98
C PHE A 61 -3.84 -2.44 -3.28
N ALA A 62 -3.70 -1.68 -2.21
CA ALA A 62 -4.84 -1.09 -1.50
C ALA A 62 -5.39 0.17 -2.17
N TYR A 63 -4.75 0.69 -3.23
CA TYR A 63 -5.26 1.83 -3.99
C TYR A 63 -6.21 1.36 -5.12
N PRO A 64 -7.40 1.99 -5.29
CA PRO A 64 -8.45 1.49 -6.20
C PRO A 64 -8.11 1.54 -7.70
N LYS A 65 -7.02 2.19 -8.11
CA LYS A 65 -6.62 2.24 -9.52
C LYS A 65 -5.25 1.59 -9.70
N SER A 66 -5.12 0.71 -10.68
CA SER A 66 -3.86 0.04 -10.98
C SER A 66 -3.06 0.77 -12.06
N GLY A 67 -1.80 0.37 -12.24
CA GLY A 67 -0.87 0.93 -13.22
C GLY A 67 -0.03 2.12 -12.72
N PRO A 68 0.82 2.68 -13.60
CA PRO A 68 1.83 3.68 -13.21
C PRO A 68 1.22 5.04 -12.87
N LYS A 69 0.02 5.36 -13.37
CA LYS A 69 -0.69 6.61 -13.08
C LYS A 69 -1.12 6.72 -11.62
N ALA A 70 -1.16 5.59 -10.89
CA ALA A 70 -1.47 5.55 -9.47
C ALA A 70 -0.29 5.96 -8.58
N LEU A 71 0.95 5.76 -9.06
CA LEU A 71 2.17 5.94 -8.27
C LEU A 71 2.28 7.31 -7.60
N PRO A 72 2.07 8.45 -8.29
CA PRO A 72 2.30 9.75 -7.67
C PRO A 72 1.37 9.99 -6.47
N MET A 73 0.12 9.51 -6.57
CA MET A 73 -0.85 9.64 -5.48
C MET A 73 -0.50 8.75 -4.30
N ILE A 74 -0.18 7.47 -4.56
CA ILE A 74 0.20 6.52 -3.49
C ILE A 74 1.44 7.03 -2.75
N LEU A 75 2.48 7.41 -3.50
CA LEU A 75 3.72 7.94 -2.94
C LEU A 75 3.47 9.22 -2.15
N CYS A 76 2.67 10.16 -2.68
CA CYS A 76 2.34 11.40 -1.97
C CYS A 76 1.66 11.10 -0.62
N CYS A 77 0.64 10.25 -0.59
CA CYS A 77 -0.04 9.87 0.65
C CYS A 77 0.90 9.17 1.64
N VAL A 78 1.68 8.18 1.19
CA VAL A 78 2.59 7.43 2.06
C VAL A 78 3.69 8.33 2.63
N LEU A 79 4.25 9.21 1.82
CA LEU A 79 5.29 10.15 2.27
C LEU A 79 4.71 11.22 3.20
N CYS A 80 3.51 11.73 2.93
CA CYS A 80 2.81 12.68 3.78
C CYS A 80 2.52 12.08 5.16
N GLY A 81 2.00 10.85 5.21
CA GLY A 81 1.84 10.12 6.46
C GLY A 81 3.15 9.94 7.22
N SER A 82 4.20 9.49 6.52
CA SER A 82 5.52 9.33 7.12
C SER A 82 6.03 10.65 7.72
N ALA A 83 5.82 11.79 7.03
CA ALA A 83 6.19 13.11 7.53
C ALA A 83 5.45 13.48 8.83
N PHE A 84 4.14 13.22 8.93
CA PHE A 84 3.41 13.46 10.18
C PHE A 84 3.92 12.60 11.33
N ALA A 85 4.28 11.35 11.06
CA ALA A 85 4.86 10.48 12.08
C ALA A 85 6.25 10.97 12.53
N PHE A 86 7.11 11.42 11.61
CA PHE A 86 8.39 12.03 11.96
C PHE A 86 8.22 13.27 12.84
N ILE A 87 7.27 14.15 12.50
CA ILE A 87 6.96 15.34 13.31
C ILE A 87 6.47 14.92 14.70
N SER A 88 5.58 13.93 14.79
CA SER A 88 5.08 13.41 16.06
C SER A 88 6.19 12.85 16.95
N LEU A 89 7.09 12.04 16.39
CA LEU A 89 8.25 11.50 17.09
C LEU A 89 9.24 12.60 17.52
N PHE A 90 9.49 13.57 16.65
CA PHE A 90 10.37 14.70 16.95
C PHE A 90 9.82 15.50 18.14
N VAL A 91 8.54 15.87 18.11
CA VAL A 91 7.87 16.61 19.20
C VAL A 91 7.87 15.81 20.50
N GLY A 92 7.62 14.51 20.45
CA GLY A 92 7.68 13.63 21.61
C GLY A 92 9.09 13.57 22.24
N GLY A 93 10.14 13.63 21.42
CA GLY A 93 11.54 13.63 21.87
C GLY A 93 12.03 14.94 22.49
N LEU A 94 11.29 16.05 22.37
CA LEU A 94 11.67 17.34 22.96
C LEU A 94 11.48 17.39 24.49
N PHE A 95 10.73 16.45 25.06
CA PHE A 95 10.37 16.45 26.49
C PHE A 95 11.06 15.30 27.23
N PRO A 96 12.07 15.57 28.08
CA PRO A 96 12.80 14.54 28.81
C PRO A 96 11.98 13.90 29.95
N ASP A 97 10.96 14.59 30.46
CA ASP A 97 10.12 14.08 31.55
C ASP A 97 9.15 13.00 31.02
N PRO A 98 9.20 11.76 31.55
CA PRO A 98 8.36 10.66 31.09
C PRO A 98 6.85 10.93 31.18
N ARG A 99 6.38 11.70 32.17
CA ARG A 99 4.94 11.99 32.31
C ARG A 99 4.47 12.99 31.26
N VAL A 100 5.32 13.97 30.96
CA VAL A 100 5.05 15.00 29.96
C VAL A 100 5.14 14.40 28.55
N SER A 101 6.13 13.54 28.28
CA SER A 101 6.29 12.90 26.97
C SER A 101 5.09 12.00 26.63
N GLN A 102 4.51 11.30 27.60
CA GLN A 102 3.28 10.53 27.41
C GLN A 102 2.08 11.41 27.06
N ALA A 103 1.86 12.51 27.80
CA ALA A 103 0.77 13.44 27.52
C ALA A 103 0.90 14.10 26.14
N VAL A 104 2.12 14.52 25.77
CA VAL A 104 2.43 15.11 24.46
C VAL A 104 2.19 14.09 23.34
N SER A 105 2.62 12.83 23.52
CA SER A 105 2.41 11.77 22.52
C SER A 105 0.92 11.49 22.28
N LEU A 106 0.07 11.57 23.32
CA LEU A 106 -1.38 11.42 23.18
C LEU A 106 -2.00 12.57 22.38
N VAL A 107 -1.58 13.80 22.67
CA VAL A 107 -2.02 14.99 21.92
C VAL A 107 -1.56 14.88 20.47
N MET A 108 -0.30 14.54 20.22
CA MET A 108 0.23 14.36 18.87
C MET A 108 -0.48 13.22 18.13
N THR A 109 -0.87 12.14 18.81
CA THR A 109 -1.67 11.07 18.21
C THR A 109 -3.02 11.59 17.71
N CYS A 110 -3.71 12.38 18.53
CA CYS A 110 -4.97 13.03 18.15
C CYS A 110 -4.78 13.95 16.93
N VAL A 111 -3.75 14.79 16.96
CA VAL A 111 -3.41 15.74 15.89
C VAL A 111 -3.05 15.02 14.59
N THR A 112 -2.13 14.04 14.64
CA THR A 112 -1.72 13.26 13.47
C THR A 112 -2.88 12.49 12.86
N THR A 113 -3.74 11.87 13.68
CA THR A 113 -4.93 11.14 13.19
C THR A 113 -5.94 12.08 12.55
N TYR A 114 -6.13 13.27 13.12
CA TYR A 114 -6.98 14.30 12.51
C TYR A 114 -6.47 14.67 11.12
N PHE A 115 -5.18 14.96 10.95
CA PHE A 115 -4.59 15.30 9.64
C PHE A 115 -4.73 14.15 8.64
N MET A 116 -4.41 12.91 9.03
CA MET A 116 -4.59 11.73 8.14
C MET A 116 -5.99 11.63 7.54
N CYS A 117 -7.02 11.96 8.33
CA CYS A 117 -8.42 11.90 7.91
C CYS A 117 -8.87 13.18 7.19
N ALA A 118 -8.43 14.35 7.62
CA ALA A 118 -8.82 15.65 7.06
C ALA A 118 -8.20 15.89 5.68
N ASP A 119 -6.98 15.39 5.45
CA ASP A 119 -6.26 15.55 4.19
C ASP A 119 -6.95 14.87 3.00
N ALA A 120 -7.93 14.00 3.27
CA ALA A 120 -8.80 13.40 2.27
C ALA A 120 -9.52 14.43 1.38
N HIS A 121 -9.70 15.66 1.87
CA HIS A 121 -10.32 16.75 1.11
C HIS A 121 -9.44 17.23 -0.07
N PHE A 122 -8.12 17.02 0.00
CA PHE A 122 -7.21 17.38 -1.08
C PHE A 122 -7.16 16.28 -2.14
N LYS A 123 -7.30 16.67 -3.41
CA LYS A 123 -7.37 15.74 -4.56
C LYS A 123 -6.18 14.80 -4.68
N TYR A 124 -4.99 15.18 -4.19
CA TYR A 124 -3.78 14.35 -4.22
C TYR A 124 -3.56 13.50 -2.97
N LEU A 125 -4.27 13.80 -1.87
CA LEU A 125 -4.19 13.08 -0.59
C LEU A 125 -5.47 12.31 -0.27
N SER A 126 -6.38 12.17 -1.24
CA SER A 126 -7.65 11.46 -1.08
C SER A 126 -7.51 9.97 -0.78
N TYR A 127 -6.31 9.40 -0.94
CA TYR A 127 -6.00 8.04 -0.53
C TYR A 127 -5.56 7.98 0.95
N VAL A 128 -6.55 8.06 1.83
CA VAL A 128 -6.38 8.01 3.30
C VAL A 128 -5.64 6.76 3.79
N PRO A 129 -5.88 5.53 3.28
CA PRO A 129 -5.09 4.37 3.71
C PRO A 129 -3.59 4.55 3.48
N GLY A 130 -3.19 5.29 2.44
CA GLY A 130 -1.79 5.60 2.17
C GLY A 130 -1.11 6.40 3.28
N THR A 131 -1.78 7.42 3.83
CA THR A 131 -1.23 8.22 4.95
C THR A 131 -1.09 7.38 6.21
N PHE A 132 -2.02 6.45 6.47
CA PHE A 132 -1.89 5.49 7.56
C PHE A 132 -0.71 4.53 7.37
N PHE A 133 -0.53 3.94 6.18
CA PHE A 133 0.61 3.04 5.90
C PHE A 133 1.96 3.73 6.15
N GLY A 134 2.13 4.97 5.70
CA GLY A 134 3.36 5.73 5.92
C GLY A 134 3.62 6.05 7.39
N SER A 135 2.57 6.46 8.11
CA SER A 135 2.72 6.86 9.51
C SER A 135 3.00 5.68 10.42
N PHE A 136 2.20 4.60 10.31
CA PHE A 136 2.38 3.41 11.13
C PHE A 136 3.71 2.72 10.89
N SER A 137 4.17 2.67 9.64
CA SER A 137 5.49 2.12 9.32
C SER A 137 6.62 2.98 9.89
N THR A 138 6.50 4.31 9.88
CA THR A 138 7.47 5.22 10.49
C THR A 138 7.51 5.10 12.02
N PHE A 139 6.34 5.00 12.67
CA PHE A 139 6.26 4.74 14.11
C PHE A 139 6.87 3.37 14.47
N ALA A 140 6.56 2.33 13.70
CA ALA A 140 7.10 0.99 13.90
C ALA A 140 8.63 0.92 13.72
N ALA A 141 9.19 1.73 12.82
CA ALA A 141 10.63 1.86 12.63
C ALA A 141 11.31 2.80 13.63
N GLY A 142 10.58 3.34 14.62
CA GLY A 142 11.11 4.25 15.63
C GLY A 142 11.69 5.54 15.04
N GLY A 143 11.18 6.00 13.89
CA GLY A 143 11.71 7.18 13.22
C GLY A 143 13.05 6.96 12.51
N ASN A 144 13.40 5.72 12.15
CA ASN A 144 14.55 5.48 11.28
C ASN A 144 14.29 6.07 9.87
N PRO A 145 15.12 7.00 9.36
CA PRO A 145 14.92 7.64 8.06
C PRO A 145 14.98 6.66 6.88
N MET A 146 15.58 5.47 7.04
CA MET A 146 15.60 4.42 6.03
C MET A 146 14.20 3.87 5.70
N ILE A 147 13.17 4.21 6.50
CA ILE A 147 11.78 3.90 6.19
C ILE A 147 11.32 4.53 4.87
N ILE A 148 11.73 5.77 4.59
CA ILE A 148 11.31 6.52 3.39
C ILE A 148 11.75 5.80 2.10
N PRO A 149 13.05 5.53 1.86
CA PRO A 149 13.47 4.82 0.65
C PRO A 149 12.90 3.40 0.59
N SER A 150 12.74 2.72 1.73
CA SER A 150 12.14 1.38 1.78
C SER A 150 10.67 1.40 1.31
N LEU A 151 9.88 2.37 1.77
CA LEU A 151 8.48 2.55 1.35
C LEU A 151 8.40 2.89 -0.15
N VAL A 152 9.24 3.81 -0.63
CA VAL A 152 9.24 4.22 -2.04
C VAL A 152 9.54 3.03 -2.95
N ILE A 153 10.61 2.27 -2.66
CA ILE A 153 10.96 1.08 -3.44
C ILE A 153 9.87 0.01 -3.30
N GLY A 154 9.26 -0.13 -2.13
CA GLY A 154 8.11 -1.00 -1.90
C GLY A 154 6.91 -0.67 -2.80
N VAL A 155 6.57 0.61 -2.97
CA VAL A 155 5.49 1.02 -3.88
C VAL A 155 5.84 0.68 -5.34
N LEU A 156 7.10 0.86 -5.73
CA LEU A 156 7.58 0.45 -7.06
C LEU A 156 7.53 -1.07 -7.25
N LEU A 157 7.85 -1.84 -6.21
CA LEU A 157 7.68 -3.29 -6.20
C LEU A 157 6.21 -3.67 -6.40
N GLY A 158 5.26 -2.98 -5.76
CA GLY A 158 3.82 -3.17 -5.99
C GLY A 158 3.42 -3.01 -7.46
N LEU A 159 3.92 -1.95 -8.12
CA LEU A 159 3.71 -1.78 -9.56
C LEU A 159 4.33 -2.91 -10.38
N ALA A 160 5.55 -3.34 -10.03
CA ALA A 160 6.21 -4.46 -10.72
C ALA A 160 5.42 -5.76 -10.56
N CYS A 161 4.87 -6.04 -9.38
CA CYS A 161 3.99 -7.17 -9.12
C CYS A 161 2.73 -7.14 -9.99
N ASP A 162 2.06 -5.99 -10.07
CA ASP A 162 0.85 -5.82 -10.89
C ASP A 162 1.15 -6.00 -12.38
N MET A 163 2.18 -5.34 -12.91
CA MET A 163 2.57 -5.44 -14.31
C MET A 163 3.01 -6.87 -14.69
N CYS A 164 3.79 -7.52 -13.81
CA CYS A 164 4.25 -8.90 -14.04
C CYS A 164 3.09 -9.88 -13.98
N GLY A 165 2.20 -9.74 -12.98
CA GLY A 165 1.03 -10.58 -12.81
C GLY A 165 0.07 -10.47 -13.99
N GLN A 166 -0.20 -9.26 -14.48
CA GLN A 166 -1.06 -9.05 -15.65
C GLN A 166 -0.48 -9.69 -16.92
N LYS A 167 0.81 -9.47 -17.20
CA LYS A 167 1.49 -10.07 -18.36
C LYS A 167 1.49 -11.60 -18.32
N LEU A 168 1.69 -12.17 -17.14
CA LEU A 168 1.68 -13.62 -16.95
C LEU A 168 0.26 -14.18 -17.11
N ALA A 169 -0.75 -13.50 -16.55
CA ALA A 169 -2.14 -13.88 -16.70
C ALA A 169 -2.58 -13.84 -18.17
N ASP A 170 -2.21 -12.81 -18.93
CA ASP A 170 -2.52 -12.67 -20.36
C ASP A 170 -1.86 -13.76 -21.23
N SER A 171 -0.74 -14.33 -20.77
CA SER A 171 -0.04 -15.41 -21.47
C SER A 171 -0.64 -16.78 -21.19
N ILE A 172 -1.26 -16.98 -20.02
CA ILE A 172 -1.77 -18.27 -19.55
C ILE A 172 -3.29 -18.41 -19.75
N CYS A 173 -4.07 -17.35 -19.49
CA CYS A 173 -5.54 -17.36 -19.47
C CYS A 173 -6.18 -16.94 -20.82
N LYS A 174 -5.53 -17.26 -21.95
CA LYS A 174 -6.06 -16.96 -23.29
C LYS A 174 -7.31 -17.77 -23.65
#